data_AF-A0A4U9TTM0-F1
#
_entry.id   AF-A0A4U9TTM0-F1
#
_cell.length_a   1.000
_cell.length_b   1.000
_cell.length_c   1.000
_cell.angle_alpha   90.00
_cell.angle_beta   90.00
_cell.angle_gamma   90.00
#
_symmetry.space_group_name_H-M   'P 1'
#
loop_
_entity.id
_entity.type
_entity.pdbx_description
1 polymer ?
#
loop_
_entity_poly.entity_id
_entity_poly.type
_entity_poly.pdbx_seq_one_letter_code
_entity_poly.pdbx_strand_id
1 'polypeptide(L)'
;MLCVGLVHGDLSEFNVLMDKDGPVIIDLPQVVDAAANNHAKSMFERDINNMTHYYGQYAPQLLGSKYAKEIWALYQEGNLTPETELTGKFVETSKRADVDSVLEEIQAASDEHQRQLMARNEEED
;
A
#
# COMPACT_ATOMS: atom_id res chain seq x y z
N MET A 1 7.94 2.30 9.59
CA MET A 1 7.46 3.46 8.79
C MET A 1 6.03 3.24 8.30
N LEU A 2 5.70 2.11 7.66
CA LEU A 2 4.34 1.91 7.12
C LEU A 2 3.24 1.92 8.21
N CYS A 3 3.50 1.45 9.43
CA CYS A 3 2.53 1.50 10.54
C CYS A 3 2.08 2.94 10.91
N VAL A 4 2.86 3.96 10.53
CA VAL A 4 2.49 5.38 10.70
C VAL A 4 2.07 6.03 9.38
N GLY A 5 1.74 5.24 8.36
CA GLY A 5 1.27 5.71 7.06
C GLY A 5 2.37 6.21 6.12
N LEU A 6 3.65 5.89 6.35
CA LEU A 6 4.76 6.40 5.56
C LEU A 6 5.51 5.29 4.81
N VAL A 7 5.81 5.54 3.54
CA VAL A 7 6.69 4.72 2.69
C VAL A 7 7.99 5.48 2.45
N HIS A 8 9.13 4.82 2.58
CA HIS A 8 10.43 5.47 2.41
C HIS A 8 10.64 6.00 0.99
N GLY A 9 10.28 5.18 0.00
CA GLY A 9 10.33 5.54 -1.41
C GLY A 9 11.67 5.34 -2.08
N ASP A 10 12.73 5.03 -1.33
CA ASP A 10 14.07 4.72 -1.86
C ASP A 10 14.88 3.88 -0.84
N LEU A 11 14.26 2.87 -0.24
CA LEU A 11 14.94 2.08 0.79
C LEU A 11 15.92 1.08 0.15
N SER A 12 17.14 1.08 0.67
CA SER A 12 18.22 0.16 0.30
C SER A 12 19.17 -0.04 1.49
N GLU A 13 20.15 -0.92 1.34
CA GLU A 13 21.20 -1.16 2.32
C GLU A 13 22.03 0.09 2.65
N PHE A 14 22.08 1.07 1.74
CA PHE A 14 22.84 2.30 1.92
C PHE A 14 22.11 3.31 2.81
N ASN A 15 20.79 3.17 2.92
CA ASN A 15 19.92 4.08 3.67
C ASN A 15 19.55 3.52 5.06
N VAL A 16 20.23 2.44 5.48
CA VAL A 16 20.10 1.84 6.81
C VAL A 16 21.46 1.80 7.50
N LEU A 17 21.58 2.56 8.58
CA LEU A 17 22.75 2.56 9.45
C LEU A 17 22.51 1.61 10.64
N MET A 18 23.58 1.12 11.25
CA MET A 18 23.50 0.34 12.49
C MET A 18 24.07 1.15 13.65
N ASP A 19 23.24 1.47 14.63
CA ASP A 19 23.66 2.09 15.90
C ASP A 19 23.62 1.05 17.03
N LYS A 20 24.12 1.40 18.22
CA LYS A 20 24.15 0.57 19.42
C LYS A 20 22.77 0.04 19.85
N ASP A 21 21.71 0.76 19.52
CA ASP A 21 20.32 0.43 19.88
C ASP A 21 19.57 -0.30 18.75
N GLY A 22 20.16 -0.42 17.56
CA GLY A 22 19.56 -1.10 16.41
C GLY A 22 19.67 -0.33 15.08
N PRO A 23 18.93 -0.77 14.05
CA PRO A 23 18.96 -0.15 12.73
C PRO A 23 18.31 1.25 12.73
N VAL A 24 18.94 2.20 12.05
CA VAL A 24 18.50 3.58 11.88
C VAL A 24 18.29 3.85 10.39
N ILE A 25 17.09 4.28 10.02
CA ILE A 25 16.75 4.63 8.63
C ILE A 25 17.06 6.11 8.40
N ILE A 26 17.74 6.43 7.30
CA ILE A 26 18.13 7.78 6.89
C ILE A 26 17.62 8.11 5.49
N ASP A 27 17.87 9.33 5.02
CA ASP A 27 17.50 9.81 3.67
C ASP A 27 15.98 9.85 3.40
N LEU A 28 15.31 10.69 4.21
CA LEU A 28 13.86 10.89 4.18
C LEU A 28 13.26 11.85 3.10
N PRO A 29 14.01 12.58 2.23
CA PRO A 29 13.37 13.46 1.24
C PRO A 29 12.39 12.78 0.27
N GLN A 30 12.53 11.48 0.04
CA GLN A 30 11.67 10.70 -0.87
C GLN A 30 10.47 10.04 -0.18
N VAL A 31 10.28 10.29 1.12
CA VAL A 31 9.18 9.70 1.89
C VAL A 31 7.84 10.19 1.35
N VAL A 32 6.92 9.24 1.16
CA VAL A 32 5.56 9.51 0.69
C VAL A 32 4.52 8.97 1.67
N ASP A 33 3.37 9.65 1.70
CA ASP A 33 2.18 9.18 2.40
C ASP A 33 1.59 7.96 1.68
N ALA A 34 1.39 6.88 2.42
CA ALA A 34 0.93 5.60 1.90
C ALA A 34 -0.53 5.61 1.44
N ALA A 35 -1.36 6.47 2.02
CA ALA A 35 -2.78 6.61 1.69
C ALA A 35 -3.01 7.66 0.60
N ALA A 36 -2.19 8.71 0.54
CA ALA A 36 -2.36 9.81 -0.41
C ALA A 36 -1.64 9.61 -1.76
N ASN A 37 -0.77 8.61 -1.90
CA ASN A 37 0.01 8.37 -3.12
C ASN A 37 -0.38 7.05 -3.80
N ASN A 38 -0.92 7.13 -5.01
CA ASN A 38 -1.31 5.96 -5.82
C ASN A 38 -0.15 4.99 -6.12
N HIS A 39 1.09 5.48 -6.09
CA HIS A 39 2.30 4.68 -6.32
C HIS A 39 2.92 4.12 -5.03
N ALA A 40 2.36 4.43 -3.84
CA ALA A 40 2.89 4.02 -2.55
C ALA A 40 3.08 2.51 -2.45
N LYS A 41 2.11 1.72 -2.95
CA LYS A 41 2.20 0.25 -2.95
C LYS A 41 3.45 -0.24 -3.69
N SER A 42 3.62 0.20 -4.94
CA SER A 42 4.75 -0.21 -5.76
C SER A 42 6.09 0.27 -5.20
N MET A 43 6.13 1.48 -4.62
CA MET A 43 7.32 2.02 -3.98
C MET A 43 7.69 1.20 -2.73
N PHE A 44 6.70 0.89 -1.89
CA PHE A 44 6.87 0.04 -0.71
C PHE A 44 7.34 -1.37 -1.09
N GLU A 45 6.72 -1.98 -2.10
CA GLU A 45 7.13 -3.31 -2.56
C GLU A 45 8.58 -3.30 -3.07
N ARG A 46 8.99 -2.25 -3.80
CA ARG A 46 10.37 -2.08 -4.24
C ARG A 46 11.33 -1.95 -3.06
N ASP A 47 11.01 -1.08 -2.11
CA ASP A 47 11.81 -0.84 -0.89
C ASP A 47 12.09 -2.15 -0.14
N ILE A 48 11.04 -2.93 0.15
CA ILE A 48 11.18 -4.20 0.88
C ILE A 48 11.89 -5.27 0.03
N ASN A 49 11.65 -5.32 -1.28
CA ASN A 49 12.31 -6.29 -2.15
C ASN A 49 13.81 -6.00 -2.31
N ASN A 50 14.22 -4.73 -2.37
CA ASN A 50 15.63 -4.33 -2.38
C ASN A 50 16.34 -4.87 -1.12
N MET A 51 15.75 -4.63 0.05
CA MET A 51 16.26 -5.11 1.32
C MET A 51 16.30 -6.65 1.36
N THR A 52 15.23 -7.30 0.92
CA THR A 52 15.12 -8.77 0.89
C THR A 52 16.19 -9.39 0.00
N HIS A 53 16.47 -8.78 -1.16
CA HIS A 53 17.49 -9.24 -2.08
C HIS A 53 18.91 -9.05 -1.52
N TYR A 54 19.20 -7.87 -0.97
CA TYR A 54 20.50 -7.57 -0.37
C TYR A 54 20.81 -8.50 0.80
N TYR A 55 19.93 -8.55 1.81
CA TYR A 55 20.13 -9.42 2.96
C TYR A 55 19.98 -10.90 2.62
N GLY A 56 19.27 -11.23 1.54
CA GLY A 56 19.18 -12.59 0.99
C GLY A 56 20.54 -13.18 0.59
N GLN A 57 21.55 -12.36 0.33
CA GLN A 57 22.92 -12.82 0.09
C GLN A 57 23.56 -13.43 1.35
N TYR A 58 23.11 -13.01 2.53
CA TYR A 58 23.61 -13.46 3.84
C TYR A 58 22.62 -14.41 4.55
N ALA A 59 21.32 -14.25 4.27
CA ALA A 59 20.23 -15.05 4.82
C ALA A 59 19.35 -15.57 3.67
N PRO A 60 19.75 -16.67 2.99
CA PRO A 60 19.08 -17.17 1.79
C PRO A 60 17.59 -17.47 1.97
N GLN A 61 17.15 -17.77 3.18
CA GLN A 61 15.75 -17.98 3.53
C GLN A 61 14.85 -16.77 3.20
N LEU A 62 15.42 -15.57 3.06
CA LEU A 62 14.68 -14.36 2.68
C LEU A 62 14.28 -14.33 1.20
N LEU A 63 15.07 -14.93 0.30
CA LEU A 63 14.87 -14.79 -1.16
C LEU A 63 13.55 -15.38 -1.68
N GLY A 64 12.94 -16.30 -0.94
CA GLY A 64 11.63 -16.87 -1.26
C GLY A 64 10.46 -16.25 -0.49
N SER A 65 10.74 -15.32 0.42
CA SER A 65 9.72 -14.67 1.24
C SER A 65 8.96 -13.61 0.45
N LYS A 66 7.71 -13.35 0.84
CA LYS A 66 6.83 -12.35 0.24
C LYS A 66 6.45 -11.28 1.26
N TYR A 67 7.40 -10.85 2.09
CA TYR A 67 7.17 -9.85 3.15
C TYR A 67 6.54 -8.57 2.62
N ALA A 68 6.97 -8.08 1.45
CA ALA A 68 6.40 -6.89 0.82
C ALA A 68 4.87 -6.98 0.67
N LYS A 69 4.38 -8.11 0.15
CA LYS A 69 2.96 -8.31 -0.12
C LYS A 69 2.17 -8.58 1.16
N GLU A 70 2.75 -9.37 2.08
CA GLU A 70 2.17 -9.65 3.39
C GLU A 70 1.98 -8.37 4.22
N ILE A 71 3.03 -7.56 4.36
CA ILE A 71 2.98 -6.31 5.14
C ILE A 71 1.97 -5.34 4.52
N TRP A 72 1.96 -5.21 3.19
CA TRP A 72 1.02 -4.32 2.51
C TRP A 72 -0.43 -4.77 2.69
N ALA A 73 -0.72 -6.08 2.61
CA ALA A 73 -2.06 -6.59 2.83
C ALA A 73 -2.55 -6.32 4.26
N LEU A 74 -1.69 -6.59 5.27
CA LEU A 74 -1.99 -6.27 6.68
C LEU A 74 -2.26 -4.77 6.88
N TYR A 75 -1.51 -3.91 6.19
CA TYR A 75 -1.74 -2.46 6.21
C TYR A 75 -3.11 -2.10 5.62
N GLN A 76 -3.45 -2.64 4.45
CA GLN A 76 -4.74 -2.38 3.80
C GLN A 76 -5.94 -2.86 4.61
N GLU A 77 -5.78 -3.94 5.36
CA GLU A 77 -6.80 -4.48 6.26
C GLU A 77 -6.90 -3.74 7.60
N GLY A 78 -5.97 -2.82 7.89
CA GLY A 78 -5.89 -2.11 9.17
C GLY A 78 -5.36 -2.97 10.33
N ASN A 79 -4.79 -4.13 10.02
CA ASN A 79 -4.29 -5.11 10.99
C ASN A 79 -2.79 -4.97 11.29
N LEU A 80 -2.07 -4.11 10.55
CA LEU A 80 -0.64 -3.93 10.73
C LEU A 80 -0.30 -3.14 12.00
N THR A 81 0.39 -3.80 12.94
CA THR A 81 0.97 -3.19 14.14
C THR A 81 2.49 -3.43 14.20
N PRO A 82 3.26 -2.64 14.99
CA PRO A 82 4.69 -2.91 15.21
C PRO A 82 4.98 -4.30 15.77
N GLU A 83 4.03 -4.92 16.47
CA GLU A 83 4.13 -6.23 17.10
C GLU A 83 3.60 -7.37 16.22
N THR A 84 3.12 -7.06 15.01
CA THR A 84 2.57 -8.09 14.12
C THR A 84 3.68 -9.04 13.66
N GLU A 85 3.52 -10.33 13.96
CA GLU A 85 4.45 -11.36 13.51
C GLU A 85 4.28 -11.64 12.01
N LEU A 86 5.37 -11.49 11.25
CA LEU A 86 5.38 -11.74 9.81
C LEU A 86 5.86 -13.16 9.53
N THR A 87 5.18 -13.84 8.62
CA THR A 87 5.47 -15.23 8.25
C THR A 87 6.35 -15.33 7.00
N GLY A 88 6.41 -14.27 6.20
CA GLY A 88 7.03 -14.23 4.89
C GLY A 88 6.25 -15.02 3.84
N LYS A 89 5.05 -15.52 4.16
CA LYS A 89 4.22 -16.33 3.26
C LYS A 89 2.99 -15.53 2.87
N PHE A 90 2.85 -15.26 1.57
CA PHE A 90 1.69 -14.56 1.04
C PHE A 90 1.07 -15.31 -0.14
N VAL A 91 -0.22 -15.60 -0.02
CA VAL A 91 -1.03 -16.18 -1.09
C VAL A 91 -1.70 -15.03 -1.84
N GLU A 92 -1.33 -14.84 -3.10
CA GLU A 92 -1.99 -13.84 -3.93
C GLU A 92 -3.39 -14.30 -4.28
N THR A 93 -4.37 -13.47 -3.95
CA THR A 93 -5.74 -13.66 -4.42
C THR A 93 -5.83 -13.03 -5.81
N SER A 94 -5.94 -13.86 -6.86
CA SER A 94 -6.04 -13.39 -8.25
C SER A 94 -7.46 -12.91 -8.63
N LYS A 95 -8.28 -12.52 -7.65
CA LYS A 95 -9.65 -12.09 -7.91
C LYS A 95 -9.57 -10.69 -8.53
N ARG A 96 -9.89 -10.59 -9.82
CA ARG A 96 -10.01 -9.29 -10.49
C ARG A 96 -11.09 -8.47 -9.78
N ALA A 97 -10.79 -7.21 -9.50
CA ALA A 97 -11.81 -6.27 -9.05
C ALA A 97 -12.86 -6.12 -10.16
N ASP A 98 -14.13 -6.16 -9.78
CA ASP A 98 -15.25 -5.92 -10.69
C ASP A 98 -15.42 -4.42 -10.86
N VAL A 99 -14.66 -3.86 -11.81
CA VAL A 99 -14.69 -2.42 -12.12
C VAL A 99 -16.03 -2.03 -12.76
N ASP A 100 -16.66 -2.97 -13.46
CA ASP A 100 -17.94 -2.74 -14.15
C ASP A 100 -19.05 -2.50 -13.12
N SER A 101 -19.13 -3.32 -12.06
CA SER A 101 -20.08 -3.10 -10.96
C SER A 101 -19.95 -1.74 -10.29
N VAL A 102 -18.73 -1.22 -10.12
CA VAL A 102 -18.51 0.11 -9.50
C VAL A 102 -18.95 1.23 -10.46
N LEU A 103 -18.67 1.10 -11.75
CA LEU A 103 -19.09 2.07 -12.77
C LEU A 103 -20.62 2.10 -12.89
N GLU A 104 -21.29 0.96 -12.82
CA GLU A 104 -22.76 0.86 -12.84
C GLU A 104 -23.40 1.61 -11.67
N GLU A 105 -22.87 1.47 -10.45
CA GLU A 105 -23.36 2.20 -9.27
C GLU A 105 -23.18 3.72 -9.41
N ILE A 106 -22.04 4.18 -9.91
CA ILE A 106 -21.76 5.61 -10.13
C ILE A 106 -22.74 6.18 -11.17
N GLN A 107 -22.95 5.46 -12.27
CA GLN A 107 -23.85 5.87 -13.33
C GLN A 107 -25.29 5.97 -12.82
N ALA A 108 -25.75 4.98 -12.06
CA ALA A 108 -27.09 4.97 -11.46
C ALA A 108 -27.31 6.17 -10.54
N ALA A 109 -26.33 6.52 -9.71
CA ALA A 109 -26.39 7.68 -8.81
C ALA A 109 -26.43 9.01 -9.59
N SER A 110 -25.66 9.12 -10.67
CA SER A 110 -25.65 10.29 -11.55
C SER A 110 -27.01 10.49 -12.26
N ASP A 111 -27.57 9.41 -12.79
CA ASP A 111 -28.86 9.45 -13.50
C ASP A 111 -30.03 9.77 -12.55
N GLU A 112 -29.97 9.32 -11.29
CA GLU A 112 -30.91 9.72 -10.26
C GLU A 112 -30.80 11.23 -9.94
N HIS A 113 -29.57 11.73 -9.75
CA HIS A 113 -29.34 13.16 -9.49
C HIS A 113 -29.85 14.06 -10.62
N GLN A 114 -29.63 13.65 -11.87
CA GLN A 114 -30.10 14.39 -13.04
C GLN A 114 -31.64 14.42 -13.11
N ARG A 115 -32.32 13.32 -12.76
CA ARG A 115 -33.78 13.28 -12.66
C ARG A 115 -34.32 14.20 -11.56
N GLN A 116 -33.67 14.26 -10.41
CA GLN A 116 -34.05 15.18 -9.33
C GLN A 116 -33.89 16.65 -9.74
N LEU A 117 -32.82 16.99 -10.47
CA LEU A 117 -32.62 18.33 -11.03
C LEU A 117 -33.74 18.72 -12.02
N MET A 118 -34.11 17.81 -12.92
CA MET A 118 -35.20 18.05 -13.87
C MET A 118 -36.55 18.25 -13.17
N ALA A 119 -36.89 17.37 -12.21
CA ALA A 119 -38.14 17.49 -11.46
C ALA A 119 -38.25 18.80 -10.68
N ARG A 120 -37.15 19.26 -10.06
CA ARG A 120 -37.11 20.55 -9.35
C ARG A 120 -37.28 21.74 -10.29
N ASN A 121 -36.65 21.69 -11.47
CA ASN A 121 -36.79 22.78 -12.45
C ASN A 121 -38.21 22.82 -13.02
N GLU A 122 -38.88 21.67 -13.19
CA GLU A 122 -40.28 21.60 -13.62
C GLU A 122 -41.27 22.08 -12.55
N GLU A 123 -40.90 22.08 -11.26
CA GLU A 123 -41.71 22.64 -10.17
C GLU A 123 -41.53 24.16 -9.98
N GLU A 124 -40.48 24.76 -10.55
CA GLU A 124 -40.18 26.20 -10.46
C GLU A 124 -40.72 27.04 -11.65
N ASP A 125 -41.18 26.39 -12.73
CA ASP A 125 -41.83 27.01 -13.93
C ASP A 125 -43.37 26.97 -13.87
#